data_AF-A0A450YAQ6-F1
#
_entry.id   AF-A0A450YAQ6-F1
#
_cell.length_a   1.000
_cell.length_b   1.000
_cell.length_c   1.000
_cell.angle_alpha   90.00
_cell.angle_beta   90.00
_cell.angle_gamma   90.00
#
_symmetry.space_group_name_H-M   'P 1'
#
loop_
_entity.id
_entity.type
_entity.pdbx_description
1 polymer ?
#
loop_
_entity_poly.entity_id
_entity_poly.type
_entity_poly.pdbx_seq_one_letter_code
_entity_poly.pdbx_strand_id
1 'polypeptide(L)'
;MHQLSLLTPKTLLSTNSLEKPGSYVGIELEGYHFSDDNLDYQFMNGVSLRGCLFKSKKIRHTEVREALFQGCQFIECDLTSSDFVYSKLISCIFINCRLDNGEWLESEFTSCHFYNSIFNHTTMNLTIFNNCKFDKESSSGLGDRSVSYNVFNNCKFEYNADLCPIVDRNFGIISPIPTNAESDSEQLLTKMSYLLYSNRLTVNEFVNISSQVVYQLLKTPNRSYLLKIKYLSLICRSYLNYQRISPLGIQRLEKSITQKIQQSNSNNEEIFVELTQLIMTIRLIFGQRMNEIESKLAELDYERDAIVVSSRLYFAERYTESQVHFLQEYIEDYCDIDRGAVKYSVKHRSTEILSYFLTNFGNTPVNLAVLLGAYLSALTLFNVTVQAAGNIKRIFSASIGRNEAQAETKSIQRSQNIIKILVGKHEGEIALKTEQLSHNEEQAGKVLEIGDSAQLEITIQYPSEMEQTKDKGIVLHIEGKE
;
A
#
# COMPACT_ATOMS: atom_id res chain seq x y z
N MET A 1 -10.50 -33.71 24.49
CA MET A 1 -9.16 -33.98 25.06
C MET A 1 -8.14 -33.98 23.93
N HIS A 2 -7.53 -32.83 23.66
CA HIS A 2 -6.27 -32.73 22.92
C HIS A 2 -5.39 -31.80 23.74
N GLN A 3 -4.31 -32.35 24.30
CA GLN A 3 -3.34 -31.66 25.13
C GLN A 3 -2.60 -30.61 24.28
N LEU A 4 -2.80 -29.33 24.59
CA LEU A 4 -1.80 -28.30 24.34
C LEU A 4 -0.66 -28.54 25.33
N SER A 5 0.50 -28.93 24.81
CA SER A 5 1.74 -29.04 25.56
C SER A 5 2.10 -27.67 26.16
N LEU A 6 2.13 -27.61 27.49
CA LEU A 6 2.64 -26.51 28.29
C LEU A 6 4.10 -26.22 27.89
N LEU A 7 4.30 -25.18 27.09
CA LEU A 7 5.60 -24.52 26.97
C LEU A 7 5.89 -23.86 28.32
N THR A 8 6.91 -24.36 29.01
CA THR A 8 7.43 -23.74 30.24
C THR A 8 7.90 -22.31 29.96
N PRO A 9 7.48 -21.30 30.74
CA PRO A 9 8.01 -19.95 30.58
C PRO A 9 9.49 -19.96 30.96
N LYS A 10 10.36 -19.50 30.06
CA LYS A 10 11.70 -19.04 30.44
C LYS A 10 11.52 -17.71 31.18
N THR A 11 11.28 -17.77 32.48
CA THR A 11 11.41 -16.61 33.37
C THR A 11 12.89 -16.26 33.49
N LEU A 12 13.39 -15.44 32.56
CA LEU A 12 14.56 -14.61 32.80
C LEU A 12 14.10 -13.36 33.56
N LEU A 13 13.64 -13.56 34.80
CA LEU A 13 13.79 -12.50 35.79
C LEU A 13 15.30 -12.43 36.06
N SER A 14 16.03 -11.61 35.32
CA SER A 14 17.30 -11.12 35.85
C SER A 14 16.91 -10.31 37.09
N THR A 15 17.07 -10.92 38.26
CA THR A 15 16.67 -10.38 39.57
C THR A 15 17.48 -9.14 39.98
N ASN A 16 18.05 -8.40 39.02
CA ASN A 16 18.87 -7.22 39.22
C ASN A 16 18.19 -5.91 38.79
N SER A 17 16.92 -5.92 38.31
CA SER A 17 16.24 -4.70 37.85
C SER A 17 15.12 -4.17 38.74
N LEU A 18 14.75 -4.86 39.83
CA LEU A 18 13.85 -4.31 40.85
C LEU A 18 14.61 -3.38 41.81
N GLU A 19 15.31 -2.37 41.29
CA GLU A 19 16.04 -1.39 42.12
C GLU A 19 15.09 -0.41 42.84
N LYS A 20 13.80 -0.41 42.51
CA LYS A 20 12.74 0.29 43.25
C LYS A 20 11.47 -0.57 43.36
N PRO A 21 10.85 -0.69 44.55
CA PRO A 21 9.49 -1.20 44.62
C PRO A 21 8.56 -0.27 43.82
N GLY A 22 7.86 -0.83 42.83
CA GLY A 22 6.85 -0.11 42.05
C GLY A 22 7.30 0.49 40.71
N SER A 23 8.30 -0.08 40.04
CA SER A 23 8.69 0.30 38.68
C SER A 23 8.93 -0.94 37.84
N TYR A 24 8.15 -1.10 36.76
CA TYR A 24 8.30 -2.16 35.77
C TYR A 24 9.03 -1.67 34.51
N VAL A 25 9.59 -0.46 34.54
CA VAL A 25 10.24 0.18 33.38
C VAL A 25 11.26 -0.73 32.71
N GLY A 26 11.14 -0.88 31.38
CA GLY A 26 12.07 -1.64 30.54
C GLY A 26 12.08 -3.16 30.77
N ILE A 27 11.17 -3.69 31.58
CA ILE A 27 11.13 -5.14 31.86
C ILE A 27 10.66 -5.90 30.63
N GLU A 28 11.31 -7.04 30.38
CA GLU A 28 10.89 -8.02 29.38
C GLU A 28 10.31 -9.27 30.06
N LEU A 29 9.09 -9.68 29.69
CA LEU A 29 8.47 -10.92 30.21
C LEU A 29 7.78 -11.69 29.10
N GLU A 30 7.85 -13.03 29.19
CA GLU A 30 7.16 -13.95 28.30
C GLU A 30 6.29 -14.93 29.10
N GLY A 31 5.01 -15.03 28.76
CA GLY A 31 4.05 -15.96 29.37
C GLY A 31 3.72 -15.69 30.84
N TYR A 32 4.05 -14.51 31.36
CA TYR A 32 3.83 -14.19 32.77
C TYR A 32 2.35 -13.94 33.07
N HIS A 33 1.87 -14.50 34.18
CA HIS A 33 0.51 -14.30 34.66
C HIS A 33 0.55 -13.33 35.85
N PHE A 34 0.03 -12.13 35.67
CA PHE A 34 -0.09 -11.17 36.76
C PHE A 34 -1.30 -11.59 37.62
N SER A 35 -1.08 -12.24 38.76
CA SER A 35 -2.15 -12.75 39.67
C SER A 35 -2.34 -11.88 40.90
N ASP A 36 -1.25 -11.44 41.55
CA ASP A 36 -1.28 -10.75 42.85
C ASP A 36 -0.68 -9.33 42.80
N ASP A 37 -0.14 -8.91 41.65
CA ASP A 37 0.44 -7.59 41.49
C ASP A 37 -0.61 -6.47 41.57
N ASN A 38 -0.31 -5.43 42.36
CA ASN A 38 -0.99 -4.15 42.26
C ASN A 38 -0.31 -3.33 41.17
N LEU A 39 -1.05 -3.05 40.10
CA LEU A 39 -0.54 -2.33 38.95
C LEU A 39 -1.10 -0.90 38.86
N ASP A 40 -1.84 -0.42 39.86
CA ASP A 40 -2.26 0.98 39.91
C ASP A 40 -1.05 1.93 40.12
N TYR A 41 -1.08 3.08 39.44
CA TYR A 41 -0.08 4.14 39.55
C TYR A 41 1.37 3.71 39.25
N GLN A 42 1.55 2.67 38.44
CA GLN A 42 2.88 2.16 38.12
C GLN A 42 3.50 2.85 36.91
N PHE A 43 4.83 2.75 36.84
CA PHE A 43 5.59 3.08 35.63
C PHE A 43 5.96 1.80 34.92
N MET A 44 5.42 1.61 33.73
CA MET A 44 5.66 0.48 32.83
C MET A 44 6.23 0.97 31.49
N ASN A 45 6.93 2.10 31.49
CA ASN A 45 7.48 2.67 30.27
C ASN A 45 8.54 1.74 29.66
N GLY A 46 8.50 1.52 28.34
CA GLY A 46 9.46 0.68 27.63
C GLY A 46 9.37 -0.83 27.92
N VAL A 47 8.32 -1.32 28.56
CA VAL A 47 8.17 -2.78 28.80
C VAL A 47 8.00 -3.55 27.49
N SER A 48 8.47 -4.80 27.48
CA SER A 48 8.27 -5.74 26.37
C SER A 48 7.61 -7.03 26.90
N LEU A 49 6.32 -7.16 26.68
CA LEU A 49 5.51 -8.23 27.27
C LEU A 49 4.91 -9.12 26.18
N ARG A 50 5.26 -10.41 26.20
CA ARG A 50 4.79 -11.40 25.23
C ARG A 50 3.94 -12.48 25.88
N GLY A 51 2.75 -12.74 25.35
CA GLY A 51 1.86 -13.81 25.82
C GLY A 51 1.46 -13.71 27.29
N CYS A 52 1.56 -12.52 27.90
CA CYS A 52 1.25 -12.31 29.30
C CYS A 52 -0.27 -12.20 29.53
N LEU A 53 -0.71 -12.61 30.72
CA LEU A 53 -2.12 -12.58 31.12
C LEU A 53 -2.32 -11.59 32.27
N PHE A 54 -3.23 -10.64 32.04
CA PHE A 54 -3.77 -9.73 33.04
C PHE A 54 -5.25 -10.09 33.23
N LYS A 55 -5.60 -10.63 34.40
CA LYS A 55 -6.98 -10.98 34.71
C LYS A 55 -7.45 -10.26 35.96
N SER A 56 -8.58 -9.56 35.85
CA SER A 56 -9.24 -8.82 36.92
C SER A 56 -8.28 -7.83 37.62
N LYS A 57 -7.39 -7.20 36.86
CA LYS A 57 -6.36 -6.29 37.37
C LYS A 57 -6.80 -4.83 37.36
N LYS A 58 -6.40 -4.10 38.40
CA LYS A 58 -6.43 -2.65 38.42
C LYS A 58 -5.06 -2.14 37.97
N ILE A 59 -5.07 -1.47 36.83
CA ILE A 59 -3.91 -0.90 36.13
C ILE A 59 -4.26 0.56 35.84
N ARG A 60 -4.78 1.29 36.84
CA ARG A 60 -5.27 2.66 36.67
C ARG A 60 -4.13 3.65 36.80
N HIS A 61 -4.24 4.79 36.14
CA HIS A 61 -3.23 5.87 36.22
C HIS A 61 -1.80 5.37 35.97
N THR A 62 -1.65 4.36 35.12
CA THR A 62 -0.38 3.70 34.87
C THR A 62 0.23 4.28 33.61
N GLU A 63 1.50 4.66 33.69
CA GLU A 63 2.26 5.09 32.52
C GLU A 63 2.79 3.86 31.79
N VAL A 64 2.31 3.64 30.57
CA VAL A 64 2.65 2.50 29.73
C VAL A 64 3.18 3.02 28.40
N ARG A 65 4.09 4.02 28.44
CA ARG A 65 4.62 4.68 27.26
C ARG A 65 5.71 3.85 26.58
N GLU A 66 5.81 3.95 25.26
CA GLU A 66 6.85 3.27 24.47
C GLU A 66 6.91 1.74 24.73
N ALA A 67 5.79 1.14 25.15
CA ALA A 67 5.70 -0.26 25.53
C ALA A 67 5.38 -1.15 24.32
N LEU A 68 5.82 -2.40 24.37
CA LEU A 68 5.49 -3.44 23.40
C LEU A 68 4.71 -4.56 24.08
N PHE A 69 3.48 -4.79 23.64
CA PHE A 69 2.67 -5.95 24.04
C PHE A 69 2.45 -6.85 22.83
N GLN A 70 2.79 -8.14 22.94
CA GLN A 70 2.57 -9.10 21.86
C GLN A 70 1.81 -10.33 22.35
N GLY A 71 0.59 -10.56 21.87
CA GLY A 71 -0.21 -11.73 22.25
C GLY A 71 -0.71 -11.69 23.70
N CYS A 72 -0.68 -10.52 24.36
CA CYS A 72 -1.14 -10.38 25.73
C CYS A 72 -2.66 -10.36 25.82
N GLN A 73 -3.19 -10.82 26.95
CA GLN A 73 -4.63 -10.83 27.22
C GLN A 73 -4.94 -9.98 28.45
N PHE A 74 -5.88 -9.05 28.29
CA PHE A 74 -6.45 -8.25 29.35
C PHE A 74 -7.91 -8.66 29.50
N ILE A 75 -8.25 -9.20 30.65
CA ILE A 75 -9.59 -9.74 30.94
C ILE A 75 -10.09 -9.07 32.20
N GLU A 76 -11.24 -8.40 32.14
CA GLU A 76 -11.87 -7.71 33.29
C GLU A 76 -10.94 -6.70 33.96
N CYS A 77 -10.05 -6.08 33.18
CA CYS A 77 -9.06 -5.13 33.71
C CYS A 77 -9.60 -3.70 33.71
N ASP A 78 -9.22 -2.95 34.74
CA ASP A 78 -9.48 -1.53 34.88
C ASP A 78 -8.22 -0.74 34.56
N LEU A 79 -8.13 -0.23 33.34
CA LEU A 79 -7.05 0.59 32.79
C LEU A 79 -7.42 2.08 32.72
N THR A 80 -8.37 2.55 33.55
CA THR A 80 -8.78 3.95 33.56
C THR A 80 -7.60 4.89 33.78
N SER A 81 -7.53 5.94 32.97
CA SER A 81 -6.48 6.97 33.00
C SER A 81 -5.06 6.45 32.76
N SER A 82 -4.93 5.30 32.10
CA SER A 82 -3.62 4.76 31.71
C SER A 82 -3.21 5.24 30.32
N ASP A 83 -1.92 5.45 30.18
CA ASP A 83 -1.30 6.13 29.06
C ASP A 83 -0.50 5.13 28.21
N PHE A 84 -0.86 5.01 26.94
CA PHE A 84 -0.23 4.14 25.94
C PHE A 84 0.50 4.94 24.85
N VAL A 85 0.93 6.17 25.13
CA VAL A 85 1.66 7.03 24.19
C VAL A 85 2.88 6.31 23.60
N TYR A 86 3.01 6.31 22.27
CA TYR A 86 4.06 5.61 21.50
C TYR A 86 4.12 4.08 21.65
N SER A 87 3.11 3.46 22.26
CA SER A 87 3.11 2.01 22.52
C SER A 87 2.61 1.20 21.34
N LYS A 88 3.09 -0.04 21.25
CA LYS A 88 2.74 -1.02 20.22
C LYS A 88 2.07 -2.22 20.84
N LEU A 89 0.85 -2.53 20.40
CA LEU A 89 0.08 -3.68 20.84
C LEU A 89 -0.20 -4.57 19.63
N ILE A 90 0.28 -5.80 19.68
CA ILE A 90 0.24 -6.74 18.57
C ILE A 90 -0.50 -8.00 19.02
N SER A 91 -1.57 -8.36 18.33
CA SER A 91 -2.39 -9.55 18.62
C SER A 91 -2.88 -9.62 20.07
N CYS A 92 -3.12 -8.47 20.70
CA CYS A 92 -3.63 -8.41 22.07
C CYS A 92 -5.15 -8.52 22.11
N ILE A 93 -5.69 -9.03 23.21
CA ILE A 93 -7.12 -9.20 23.40
C ILE A 93 -7.54 -8.46 24.67
N PHE A 94 -8.58 -7.62 24.54
CA PHE A 94 -9.22 -6.91 25.64
C PHE A 94 -10.64 -7.43 25.79
N ILE A 95 -10.99 -7.99 26.95
CA ILE A 95 -12.31 -8.53 27.25
C ILE A 95 -12.81 -7.88 28.53
N ASN A 96 -13.98 -7.22 28.47
CA ASN A 96 -14.59 -6.55 29.63
C ASN A 96 -13.65 -5.52 30.29
N CYS A 97 -12.84 -4.81 29.49
CA CYS A 97 -11.88 -3.85 30.01
C CYS A 97 -12.44 -2.42 30.04
N ARG A 98 -12.08 -1.66 31.07
CA ARG A 98 -12.35 -0.22 31.12
C ARG A 98 -11.05 0.54 30.84
N LEU A 99 -11.01 1.32 29.78
CA LEU A 99 -9.85 2.12 29.37
C LEU A 99 -10.17 3.62 29.32
N ASP A 100 -11.24 4.05 30.03
CA ASP A 100 -11.72 5.44 30.02
C ASP A 100 -10.64 6.45 30.44
N ASN A 101 -10.70 7.66 29.89
CA ASN A 101 -9.82 8.80 30.21
C ASN A 101 -8.31 8.55 29.98
N GLY A 102 -7.95 7.59 29.13
CA GLY A 102 -6.55 7.33 28.76
C GLY A 102 -6.01 8.26 27.66
N GLU A 103 -4.73 8.09 27.33
CA GLU A 103 -4.06 8.80 26.23
C GLU A 103 -3.27 7.81 25.35
N TRP A 104 -3.59 7.75 24.06
CA TRP A 104 -3.02 6.76 23.12
C TRP A 104 -2.28 7.44 21.94
N LEU A 105 -1.72 8.63 22.16
CA LEU A 105 -1.04 9.42 21.13
C LEU A 105 0.07 8.62 20.43
N GLU A 106 0.07 8.65 19.09
CA GLU A 106 1.10 8.00 18.26
C GLU A 106 1.34 6.50 18.58
N SER A 107 0.33 5.81 19.11
CA SER A 107 0.36 4.37 19.37
C SER A 107 -0.07 3.53 18.17
N GLU A 108 0.27 2.24 18.19
CA GLU A 108 -0.06 1.29 17.13
C GLU A 108 -0.69 0.02 17.69
N PHE A 109 -1.89 -0.31 17.20
CA PHE A 109 -2.60 -1.54 17.50
C PHE A 109 -2.67 -2.39 16.24
N THR A 110 -2.10 -3.58 16.27
CA THR A 110 -2.11 -4.52 15.13
C THR A 110 -2.78 -5.82 15.53
N SER A 111 -3.79 -6.25 14.80
CA SER A 111 -4.57 -7.48 15.05
C SER A 111 -5.14 -7.59 16.46
N CYS A 112 -5.45 -6.46 17.10
CA CYS A 112 -6.03 -6.43 18.45
C CYS A 112 -7.55 -6.57 18.39
N HIS A 113 -8.12 -7.24 19.40
CA HIS A 113 -9.57 -7.40 19.52
C HIS A 113 -10.07 -6.79 20.82
N PHE A 114 -11.13 -5.99 20.71
CA PHE A 114 -11.82 -5.37 21.84
C PHE A 114 -13.23 -5.97 21.93
N TYR A 115 -13.51 -6.62 23.07
CA TYR A 115 -14.78 -7.22 23.40
C TYR A 115 -15.31 -6.60 24.67
N ASN A 116 -16.51 -6.01 24.60
CA ASN A 116 -17.20 -5.36 25.69
C ASN A 116 -16.28 -4.42 26.48
N SER A 117 -15.40 -3.71 25.77
CA SER A 117 -14.37 -2.86 26.35
C SER A 117 -14.64 -1.41 26.00
N ILE A 118 -14.61 -0.54 27.01
CA ILE A 118 -15.00 0.87 26.88
C ILE A 118 -13.77 1.77 27.01
N PHE A 119 -13.77 2.89 26.28
CA PHE A 119 -12.68 3.86 26.28
C PHE A 119 -13.21 5.29 26.17
N ASN A 120 -14.24 5.60 26.95
CA ASN A 120 -14.88 6.91 26.97
C ASN A 120 -13.87 8.00 27.37
N HIS A 121 -13.92 9.14 26.67
CA HIS A 121 -13.02 10.29 26.89
C HIS A 121 -11.52 9.95 26.75
N THR A 122 -11.19 8.82 26.13
CA THR A 122 -9.80 8.49 25.79
C THR A 122 -9.37 9.34 24.61
N THR A 123 -8.21 9.98 24.73
CA THR A 123 -7.66 10.79 23.65
C THR A 123 -6.84 9.90 22.72
N MET A 124 -7.24 9.88 21.45
CA MET A 124 -6.58 9.09 20.42
C MET A 124 -6.24 10.02 19.25
N ASN A 125 -4.95 10.30 19.09
CA ASN A 125 -4.44 11.11 18.01
C ASN A 125 -3.23 10.44 17.39
N LEU A 126 -3.14 10.48 16.06
CA LEU A 126 -2.06 9.88 15.30
C LEU A 126 -1.88 8.37 15.59
N THR A 127 -2.93 7.71 16.07
CA THR A 127 -2.95 6.27 16.37
C THR A 127 -3.22 5.48 15.09
N ILE A 128 -2.57 4.32 14.96
CA ILE A 128 -2.83 3.37 13.87
C ILE A 128 -3.53 2.13 14.43
N PHE A 129 -4.66 1.76 13.84
CA PHE A 129 -5.33 0.48 14.06
C PHE A 129 -5.25 -0.37 12.81
N ASN A 130 -4.55 -1.49 12.87
CA ASN A 130 -4.36 -2.42 11.77
C ASN A 130 -5.07 -3.74 12.09
N ASN A 131 -5.93 -4.23 11.21
CA ASN A 131 -6.62 -5.52 11.36
C ASN A 131 -7.35 -5.70 12.71
N CYS A 132 -7.75 -4.60 13.35
CA CYS A 132 -8.37 -4.65 14.66
C CYS A 132 -9.87 -4.96 14.56
N LYS A 133 -10.45 -5.47 15.64
CA LYS A 133 -11.88 -5.74 15.75
C LYS A 133 -12.46 -5.04 16.95
N PHE A 134 -13.58 -4.37 16.73
CA PHE A 134 -14.37 -3.69 17.74
C PHE A 134 -15.77 -4.28 17.69
N ASP A 135 -16.23 -4.81 18.82
CA ASP A 135 -17.63 -5.20 18.96
C ASP A 135 -18.54 -3.96 19.05
N LYS A 136 -19.83 -4.20 19.25
CA LYS A 136 -20.82 -3.11 19.31
C LYS A 136 -20.51 -2.10 20.42
N GLU A 137 -20.15 -2.58 21.61
CA GLU A 137 -19.91 -1.71 22.76
C GLU A 137 -18.63 -0.90 22.57
N SER A 138 -17.53 -1.57 22.18
CA SER A 138 -16.26 -0.90 21.92
C SER A 138 -16.35 0.11 20.78
N SER A 139 -17.10 -0.18 19.71
CA SER A 139 -17.24 0.75 18.58
C SER A 139 -17.90 2.09 18.98
N SER A 140 -18.76 2.10 20.00
CA SER A 140 -19.45 3.32 20.45
C SER A 140 -18.48 4.38 20.99
N GLY A 141 -17.42 3.98 21.69
CA GLY A 141 -16.41 4.87 22.25
C GLY A 141 -15.57 5.59 21.21
N LEU A 142 -15.52 5.09 19.96
CA LEU A 142 -14.75 5.70 18.87
C LEU A 142 -15.43 6.95 18.28
N GLY A 143 -16.71 7.16 18.60
CA GLY A 143 -17.48 8.32 18.14
C GLY A 143 -17.14 9.64 18.81
N ASP A 144 -16.38 9.64 19.92
CA ASP A 144 -15.99 10.86 20.64
C ASP A 144 -15.10 11.79 19.77
N ARG A 145 -15.18 13.10 20.02
CA ARG A 145 -14.35 14.12 19.35
C ARG A 145 -12.86 13.98 19.68
N SER A 146 -12.52 13.37 20.82
CA SER A 146 -11.13 13.08 21.22
C SER A 146 -10.48 12.01 20.34
N VAL A 147 -11.27 11.27 19.55
CA VAL A 147 -10.79 10.28 18.58
C VAL A 147 -10.72 10.94 17.20
N SER A 148 -9.54 11.46 16.88
CA SER A 148 -9.30 12.20 15.63
C SER A 148 -7.86 12.06 15.13
N TYR A 149 -7.66 12.24 13.82
CA TYR A 149 -6.35 12.13 13.17
C TYR A 149 -5.74 10.72 13.29
N ASN A 150 -6.57 9.67 13.31
CA ASN A 150 -6.15 8.28 13.37
C ASN A 150 -6.33 7.57 12.03
N VAL A 151 -5.64 6.44 11.84
CA VAL A 151 -5.76 5.60 10.65
C VAL A 151 -6.22 4.19 11.02
N PHE A 152 -7.29 3.71 10.40
CA PHE A 152 -7.87 2.39 10.58
C PHE A 152 -7.70 1.53 9.33
N ASN A 153 -6.78 0.58 9.32
CA ASN A 153 -6.58 -0.33 8.19
C ASN A 153 -7.27 -1.65 8.44
N ASN A 154 -8.16 -2.06 7.55
CA ASN A 154 -8.82 -3.37 7.58
C ASN A 154 -9.44 -3.70 8.96
N CYS A 155 -9.95 -2.67 9.64
CA CYS A 155 -10.62 -2.83 10.93
C CYS A 155 -12.06 -3.27 10.72
N LYS A 156 -12.58 -4.07 11.65
CA LYS A 156 -13.97 -4.53 11.64
C LYS A 156 -14.71 -3.91 12.82
N PHE A 157 -15.89 -3.38 12.53
CA PHE A 157 -16.81 -2.81 13.50
C PHE A 157 -18.11 -3.62 13.45
N GLU A 158 -18.54 -4.18 14.57
CA GLU A 158 -19.82 -4.90 14.61
C GLU A 158 -20.99 -3.91 14.50
N TYR A 159 -21.92 -4.20 13.58
CA TYR A 159 -22.97 -3.29 13.10
C TYR A 159 -23.85 -2.68 14.20
N ASN A 160 -23.78 -1.35 14.38
CA ASN A 160 -24.86 -0.46 14.86
C ASN A 160 -24.42 1.01 15.12
N ALA A 161 -23.15 1.37 14.94
CA ALA A 161 -22.72 2.76 15.05
C ALA A 161 -22.90 3.48 13.71
N ASP A 162 -23.47 4.69 13.71
CA ASP A 162 -23.22 5.64 12.64
C ASP A 162 -21.70 5.89 12.62
N LEU A 163 -21.02 5.39 11.58
CA LEU A 163 -19.57 5.54 11.45
C LEU A 163 -19.20 6.93 10.92
N CYS A 164 -20.15 7.73 10.43
CA CYS A 164 -19.87 9.04 9.84
C CYS A 164 -19.07 9.96 10.79
N PRO A 165 -19.39 10.08 12.10
CA PRO A 165 -18.58 10.86 13.03
C PRO A 165 -17.14 10.37 13.14
N ILE A 166 -16.89 9.07 13.00
CA ILE A 166 -15.54 8.50 13.05
C ILE A 166 -14.81 8.81 11.73
N VAL A 167 -15.48 8.61 10.59
CA VAL A 167 -14.97 8.87 9.24
C VAL A 167 -14.63 10.36 9.04
N ASP A 168 -15.39 11.27 9.63
CA ASP A 168 -15.15 12.73 9.53
C ASP A 168 -13.75 13.15 9.97
N ARG A 169 -13.22 12.45 10.98
CA ARG A 169 -12.00 12.85 11.70
C ARG A 169 -10.85 11.87 11.53
N ASN A 170 -11.09 10.71 10.94
CA ASN A 170 -10.13 9.62 10.83
C ASN A 170 -10.11 9.08 9.39
N PHE A 171 -9.09 8.30 9.05
CA PHE A 171 -8.90 7.75 7.71
C PHE A 171 -8.83 6.22 7.76
N GLY A 172 -9.09 5.55 6.64
CA GLY A 172 -8.92 4.09 6.50
C GLY A 172 -10.20 3.26 6.66
N ILE A 173 -11.27 3.83 7.23
CA ILE A 173 -12.55 3.14 7.41
C ILE A 173 -13.23 2.99 6.05
N ILE A 174 -13.68 1.78 5.74
CA ILE A 174 -14.37 1.45 4.50
C ILE A 174 -15.78 0.97 4.85
N SER A 175 -16.79 1.51 4.19
CA SER A 175 -18.15 1.02 4.36
C SER A 175 -18.26 -0.40 3.80
N PRO A 176 -18.84 -1.36 4.55
CA PRO A 176 -19.06 -2.71 4.05
C PRO A 176 -20.05 -2.77 2.88
N ILE A 177 -20.86 -1.71 2.70
CA ILE A 177 -21.84 -1.57 1.61
C ILE A 177 -21.50 -0.29 0.85
N PRO A 178 -21.48 -0.28 -0.50
CA PRO A 178 -21.27 0.94 -1.26
C PRO A 178 -22.29 2.02 -0.86
N THR A 179 -21.80 3.20 -0.49
CA THR A 179 -22.64 4.34 -0.06
C THR A 179 -22.33 5.58 -0.89
N ASN A 180 -23.35 6.39 -1.18
CA ASN A 180 -23.17 7.75 -1.70
C ASN A 180 -22.88 8.75 -0.57
N ALA A 181 -22.30 8.30 0.54
CA ALA A 181 -21.94 9.16 1.65
C ALA A 181 -20.96 10.22 1.17
N GLU A 182 -21.34 11.47 1.36
CA GLU A 182 -20.55 12.66 1.06
C GLU A 182 -20.44 13.49 2.32
N SER A 183 -19.30 14.15 2.47
CA SER A 183 -19.09 15.07 3.58
C SER A 183 -19.41 16.48 3.10
N ASP A 184 -20.20 17.21 3.88
CA ASP A 184 -20.41 18.65 3.71
C ASP A 184 -19.18 19.49 4.12
N SER A 185 -18.14 18.85 4.69
CA SER A 185 -16.89 19.50 5.09
C SER A 185 -16.07 19.97 3.88
N GLU A 186 -15.66 21.23 3.91
CA GLU A 186 -14.68 21.79 2.97
C GLU A 186 -13.24 21.29 3.25
N GLN A 187 -13.02 20.55 4.34
CA GLN A 187 -11.69 20.06 4.70
C GLN A 187 -11.26 18.90 3.80
N LEU A 188 -10.14 19.12 3.09
CA LEU A 188 -9.59 18.16 2.12
C LEU A 188 -9.29 16.77 2.71
N LEU A 189 -8.78 16.69 3.93
CA LEU A 189 -8.47 15.40 4.57
C LEU A 189 -9.75 14.61 4.93
N THR A 190 -10.79 15.30 5.40
CA THR A 190 -12.11 14.69 5.61
C THR A 190 -12.70 14.21 4.29
N LYS A 191 -12.63 15.03 3.23
CA LYS A 191 -13.06 14.61 1.89
C LYS A 191 -12.34 13.34 1.42
N MET A 192 -11.03 13.24 1.65
CA MET A 192 -10.26 12.03 1.34
C MET A 192 -10.77 10.80 2.09
N SER A 193 -11.09 10.94 3.38
CA SER A 193 -11.68 9.87 4.18
C SER A 193 -13.03 9.40 3.64
N TYR A 194 -13.92 10.30 3.21
CA TYR A 194 -15.22 9.93 2.63
C TYR A 194 -15.10 9.26 1.28
N LEU A 195 -14.17 9.72 0.43
CA LEU A 195 -13.88 9.04 -0.83
C LEU A 195 -13.43 7.60 -0.56
N LEU A 196 -12.61 7.36 0.46
CA LEU A 196 -12.21 6.01 0.83
C LEU A 196 -13.39 5.20 1.40
N TYR A 197 -14.14 5.80 2.31
CA TYR A 197 -15.30 5.17 2.95
C TYR A 197 -16.35 4.70 1.95
N SER A 198 -16.59 5.50 0.91
CA SER A 198 -17.51 5.21 -0.20
C SER A 198 -16.89 4.33 -1.31
N ASN A 199 -15.66 3.85 -1.14
CA ASN A 199 -14.90 3.11 -2.16
C ASN A 199 -14.75 3.84 -3.50
N ARG A 200 -14.65 5.17 -3.45
CA ARG A 200 -14.45 6.05 -4.61
C ARG A 200 -13.04 6.60 -4.71
N LEU A 201 -12.23 6.54 -3.63
CA LEU A 201 -10.87 7.09 -3.63
C LEU A 201 -9.98 6.38 -4.65
N THR A 202 -9.71 7.08 -5.74
CA THR A 202 -8.74 6.70 -6.76
C THR A 202 -7.33 7.13 -6.39
N VAL A 203 -6.30 6.52 -7.00
CA VAL A 203 -4.91 6.96 -6.84
C VAL A 203 -4.74 8.42 -7.25
N ASN A 204 -5.40 8.86 -8.32
CA ASN A 204 -5.35 10.24 -8.78
C ASN A 204 -5.95 11.22 -7.77
N GLU A 205 -7.11 10.92 -7.20
CA GLU A 205 -7.71 11.74 -6.14
C GLU A 205 -6.82 11.79 -4.90
N PHE A 206 -6.25 10.65 -4.49
CA PHE A 206 -5.34 10.60 -3.36
C PHE A 206 -4.13 11.53 -3.57
N VAL A 207 -3.48 11.46 -4.74
CA VAL A 207 -2.35 12.33 -5.12
C VAL A 207 -2.77 13.80 -5.13
N ASN A 208 -3.89 14.11 -5.79
CA ASN A 208 -4.34 15.49 -5.95
C ASN A 208 -4.73 16.12 -4.60
N ILE A 209 -5.48 15.41 -3.76
CA ILE A 209 -5.88 15.89 -2.44
C ILE A 209 -4.64 16.04 -1.55
N SER A 210 -3.73 15.08 -1.53
CA SER A 210 -2.48 15.17 -0.73
C SER A 210 -1.64 16.39 -1.11
N SER A 211 -1.46 16.63 -2.41
CA SER A 211 -0.74 17.80 -2.93
C SER A 211 -1.45 19.12 -2.59
N GLN A 212 -2.77 19.15 -2.73
CA GLN A 212 -3.59 20.32 -2.37
C GLN A 212 -3.55 20.63 -0.87
N VAL A 213 -3.56 19.60 -0.02
CA VAL A 213 -3.38 19.75 1.43
C VAL A 213 -2.04 20.43 1.68
N VAL A 214 -0.92 19.88 1.22
CA VAL A 214 0.42 20.48 1.40
C VAL A 214 0.45 21.94 0.92
N TYR A 215 -0.14 22.25 -0.23
CA TYR A 215 -0.22 23.61 -0.74
C TYR A 215 -0.99 24.56 0.19
N GLN A 216 -2.15 24.16 0.70
CA GLN A 216 -2.91 24.94 1.68
C GLN A 216 -2.11 25.12 2.98
N LEU A 217 -1.43 24.05 3.42
CA LEU A 217 -0.62 24.08 4.64
C LEU A 217 0.57 25.07 4.54
N LEU A 218 1.18 25.18 3.37
CA LEU A 218 2.27 26.13 3.10
C LEU A 218 1.81 27.58 2.96
N LYS A 219 0.54 27.84 2.60
CA LYS A 219 0.03 29.20 2.34
C LYS A 219 -0.47 29.95 3.57
N THR A 220 -1.16 29.28 4.49
CA THR A 220 -1.89 29.95 5.58
C THR A 220 -1.57 29.38 6.97
N PRO A 221 -0.32 29.31 7.42
CA PRO A 221 0.07 28.62 8.65
C PRO A 221 -0.66 29.12 9.93
N ASN A 222 -0.97 28.18 10.82
CA ASN A 222 -1.66 28.29 12.12
C ASN A 222 -1.13 27.17 13.06
N ARG A 223 -1.62 27.09 14.30
CA ARG A 223 -1.09 26.13 15.29
C ARG A 223 -1.43 24.65 15.00
N SER A 224 -2.45 24.35 14.21
CA SER A 224 -2.90 22.99 13.90
C SER A 224 -2.22 22.34 12.68
N TYR A 225 -1.37 23.08 11.96
CA TYR A 225 -0.76 22.58 10.72
C TYR A 225 0.22 21.43 10.97
N LEU A 226 1.00 21.49 12.05
CA LEU A 226 1.93 20.42 12.41
C LEU A 226 1.19 19.08 12.57
N LEU A 227 0.08 19.08 13.32
CA LEU A 227 -0.77 17.91 13.49
C LEU A 227 -1.34 17.41 12.16
N LYS A 228 -1.75 18.32 11.26
CA LYS A 228 -2.27 17.96 9.93
C LYS A 228 -1.20 17.39 9.00
N ILE A 229 0.05 17.89 9.05
CA ILE A 229 1.18 17.33 8.29
C ILE A 229 1.52 15.95 8.83
N LYS A 230 1.62 15.80 10.16
CA LYS A 230 1.84 14.50 10.81
C LYS A 230 0.74 13.50 10.45
N TYR A 231 -0.52 13.94 10.45
CA TYR A 231 -1.63 13.09 10.05
C TYR A 231 -1.59 12.73 8.56
N LEU A 232 -1.29 13.67 7.65
CA LEU A 232 -1.07 13.35 6.24
C LEU A 232 0.09 12.37 6.06
N SER A 233 1.16 12.52 6.84
CA SER A 233 2.30 11.60 6.84
C SER A 233 1.89 10.22 7.32
N LEU A 234 1.07 10.14 8.37
CA LEU A 234 0.48 8.90 8.87
C LEU A 234 -0.39 8.22 7.81
N ILE A 235 -1.25 8.99 7.13
CA ILE A 235 -2.08 8.52 6.02
C ILE A 235 -1.18 7.99 4.90
N CYS A 236 -0.20 8.75 4.41
CA CYS A 236 0.68 8.32 3.33
C CYS A 236 1.45 7.05 3.71
N ARG A 237 2.08 7.03 4.89
CA ARG A 237 2.82 5.86 5.40
C ARG A 237 1.93 4.63 5.45
N SER A 238 0.71 4.79 5.94
CA SER A 238 -0.21 3.69 6.12
C SER A 238 -0.82 3.25 4.78
N TYR A 239 -1.42 4.16 4.04
CA TYR A 239 -2.17 3.90 2.82
C TYR A 239 -1.30 3.34 1.70
N LEU A 240 -0.10 3.90 1.47
CA LEU A 240 0.81 3.42 0.43
C LEU A 240 1.26 1.97 0.71
N ASN A 241 1.46 1.61 1.98
CA ASN A 241 1.84 0.25 2.39
C ASN A 241 0.67 -0.74 2.37
N TYR A 242 -0.48 -0.35 2.93
CA TYR A 242 -1.64 -1.23 3.08
C TYR A 242 -2.36 -1.49 1.76
N GLN A 243 -2.52 -0.45 0.95
CA GLN A 243 -3.33 -0.53 -0.27
C GLN A 243 -2.53 -0.78 -1.54
N ARG A 244 -1.19 -0.91 -1.42
CA ARG A 244 -0.33 -1.42 -2.49
C ARG A 244 -0.40 -0.58 -3.79
N ILE A 245 -0.44 0.75 -3.65
CA ILE A 245 -0.42 1.73 -4.76
C ILE A 245 0.77 1.47 -5.72
N SER A 246 0.59 1.75 -7.02
CA SER A 246 1.65 1.67 -8.05
C SER A 246 2.90 2.44 -7.64
N PRO A 247 4.11 1.96 -8.01
CA PRO A 247 5.30 2.81 -8.02
C PRO A 247 5.06 4.13 -8.77
N LEU A 248 4.40 4.09 -9.93
CA LEU A 248 4.03 5.29 -10.69
C LEU A 248 3.16 6.27 -9.88
N GLY A 249 2.15 5.78 -9.16
CA GLY A 249 1.31 6.59 -8.28
C GLY A 249 2.09 7.21 -7.12
N ILE A 250 2.99 6.44 -6.51
CA ILE A 250 3.87 6.90 -5.42
C ILE A 250 4.84 7.98 -5.93
N GLN A 251 5.44 7.80 -7.10
CA GLN A 251 6.33 8.79 -7.70
C GLN A 251 5.58 10.07 -8.09
N ARG A 252 4.35 9.95 -8.61
CA ARG A 252 3.52 11.12 -8.91
C ARG A 252 3.17 11.91 -7.64
N LEU A 253 2.85 11.21 -6.55
CA LEU A 253 2.65 11.83 -5.23
C LEU A 253 3.90 12.62 -4.81
N GLU A 254 5.07 11.98 -4.87
CA GLU A 254 6.36 12.57 -4.51
C GLU A 254 6.69 13.81 -5.36
N LYS A 255 6.60 13.71 -6.69
CA LYS A 255 6.82 14.83 -7.61
C LYS A 255 5.83 15.97 -7.35
N SER A 256 4.55 15.65 -7.14
CA SER A 256 3.51 16.66 -6.89
C SER A 256 3.74 17.43 -5.58
N ILE A 257 4.05 16.73 -4.49
CA ILE A 257 4.35 17.36 -3.20
C ILE A 257 5.64 18.18 -3.28
N THR A 258 6.70 17.62 -3.87
CA THR A 258 8.00 18.29 -4.01
C THR A 258 7.87 19.60 -4.80
N GLN A 259 7.10 19.60 -5.90
CA GLN A 259 6.82 20.81 -6.67
C GLN A 259 6.10 21.88 -5.83
N LYS A 260 5.13 21.49 -4.97
CA LYS A 260 4.44 22.45 -4.08
C LYS A 260 5.37 23.05 -3.03
N ILE A 261 6.30 22.28 -2.51
CA ILE A 261 7.31 22.76 -1.55
C ILE A 261 8.27 23.74 -2.24
N GLN A 262 8.80 23.37 -3.41
CA GLN A 262 9.73 24.22 -4.18
C GLN A 262 9.10 25.54 -4.63
N GLN A 263 7.80 25.55 -4.92
CA GLN A 263 7.06 26.76 -5.27
C GLN A 263 6.70 27.63 -4.05
N SER A 264 6.95 27.16 -2.83
CA SER A 264 6.60 27.88 -1.61
C SER A 264 7.76 28.74 -1.11
N ASN A 265 7.44 29.96 -0.66
CA ASN A 265 8.38 30.86 0.01
C ASN A 265 8.28 30.75 1.54
N SER A 266 7.85 29.59 2.07
CA SER A 266 7.65 29.41 3.51
C SER A 266 9.00 29.30 4.24
N ASN A 267 9.25 30.19 5.20
CA ASN A 267 10.44 30.17 6.05
C ASN A 267 10.24 29.40 7.37
N ASN A 268 9.19 28.59 7.49
CA ASN A 268 8.92 27.84 8.71
C ASN A 268 9.72 26.52 8.74
N GLU A 269 10.78 26.49 9.54
CA GLU A 269 11.68 25.34 9.68
C GLU A 269 10.97 24.07 10.16
N GLU A 270 10.05 24.17 11.13
CA GLU A 270 9.31 23.01 11.65
C GLU A 270 8.45 22.34 10.57
N ILE A 271 7.74 23.15 9.79
CA ILE A 271 6.93 22.66 8.66
C ILE A 271 7.83 22.00 7.61
N PHE A 272 8.99 22.58 7.33
CA PHE A 272 9.94 22.03 6.37
C PHE A 272 10.50 20.67 6.81
N VAL A 273 10.84 20.52 8.10
CA VAL A 273 11.31 19.25 8.67
C VAL A 273 10.26 18.15 8.47
N GLU A 274 9.01 18.42 8.80
CA GLU A 274 7.92 17.44 8.73
C GLU A 274 7.56 17.07 7.29
N LEU A 275 7.57 18.05 6.37
CA LEU A 275 7.38 17.78 4.94
C LEU A 275 8.56 16.99 4.35
N THR A 276 9.79 17.23 4.84
CA THR A 276 10.96 16.44 4.45
C THR A 276 10.82 15.00 4.92
N GLN A 277 10.38 14.78 6.17
CA GLN A 277 10.08 13.44 6.68
C GLN A 277 9.00 12.73 5.88
N LEU A 278 7.95 13.45 5.46
CA LEU A 278 6.91 12.94 4.57
C LEU A 278 7.50 12.49 3.22
N ILE A 279 8.29 13.33 2.55
CA ILE A 279 8.92 12.98 1.27
C ILE A 279 9.85 11.78 1.43
N MET A 280 10.68 11.76 2.46
CA MET A 280 11.58 10.63 2.73
C MET A 280 10.81 9.34 2.96
N THR A 281 9.69 9.39 3.68
CA THR A 281 8.80 8.23 3.87
C THR A 281 8.24 7.73 2.53
N ILE A 282 7.76 8.64 1.67
CA ILE A 282 7.24 8.29 0.34
C ILE A 282 8.33 7.65 -0.53
N ARG A 283 9.55 8.21 -0.53
CA ARG A 283 10.70 7.67 -1.27
C ARG A 283 11.15 6.30 -0.78
N LEU A 284 11.15 6.09 0.54
CA LEU A 284 11.47 4.78 1.13
C LEU A 284 10.46 3.72 0.67
N ILE A 285 9.16 4.04 0.71
CA ILE A 285 8.10 3.11 0.25
C ILE A 285 8.21 2.86 -1.25
N PHE A 286 8.50 3.88 -2.06
CA PHE A 286 8.76 3.73 -3.50
C PHE A 286 9.92 2.76 -3.75
N GLY A 287 11.07 2.95 -3.10
CA GLY A 287 12.24 2.09 -3.24
C GLY A 287 11.96 0.64 -2.82
N GLN A 288 11.27 0.44 -1.70
CA GLN A 288 10.83 -0.90 -1.28
C GLN A 288 9.95 -1.55 -2.36
N ARG A 289 9.06 -0.78 -2.99
CA ARG A 289 8.19 -1.30 -4.03
C ARG A 289 8.92 -1.64 -5.32
N MET A 290 9.90 -0.84 -5.70
CA MET A 290 10.75 -1.14 -6.84
C MET A 290 11.52 -2.44 -6.64
N ASN A 291 12.13 -2.62 -5.45
CA ASN A 291 12.84 -3.86 -5.12
C ASN A 291 11.91 -5.10 -5.17
N GLU A 292 10.64 -4.99 -4.75
CA GLU A 292 9.68 -6.09 -4.88
C GLU A 292 9.41 -6.47 -6.35
N ILE A 293 9.39 -5.49 -7.26
CA ILE A 293 9.15 -5.74 -8.70
C ILE A 293 10.39 -6.39 -9.33
N GLU A 294 11.57 -5.87 -9.04
CA GLU A 294 12.83 -6.44 -9.52
C GLU A 294 13.02 -7.89 -9.04
N SER A 295 12.70 -8.17 -7.78
CA SER A 295 12.74 -9.54 -7.24
C SER A 295 11.80 -10.48 -8.00
N LYS A 296 10.57 -10.05 -8.31
CA LYS A 296 9.61 -10.86 -9.07
C LYS A 296 10.05 -11.08 -10.52
N LEU A 297 10.61 -10.05 -11.16
CA LEU A 297 11.18 -10.18 -12.50
C LEU A 297 12.35 -11.16 -12.53
N ALA A 298 13.13 -11.23 -11.45
CA ALA A 298 14.23 -12.18 -11.36
C ALA A 298 13.76 -13.65 -11.27
N GLU A 299 12.52 -13.90 -10.85
CA GLU A 299 11.94 -15.25 -10.76
C GLU A 299 11.35 -15.75 -12.08
N LEU A 300 11.08 -14.86 -13.05
CA LEU A 300 10.51 -15.25 -14.33
C LEU A 300 11.56 -15.90 -15.25
N ASP A 301 11.15 -16.96 -15.94
CA ASP A 301 11.95 -17.66 -16.95
C ASP A 301 11.82 -16.95 -18.31
N TYR A 302 12.72 -15.99 -18.56
CA TYR A 302 12.86 -15.32 -19.86
C TYR A 302 14.32 -15.02 -20.16
N GLU A 303 14.62 -14.84 -21.45
CA GLU A 303 15.99 -14.55 -21.91
C GLU A 303 16.36 -13.11 -21.55
N ARG A 304 17.10 -12.96 -20.45
CA ARG A 304 17.42 -11.66 -19.87
C ARG A 304 18.28 -10.79 -20.77
N ASP A 305 19.05 -11.35 -21.69
CA ASP A 305 19.90 -10.56 -22.60
C ASP A 305 19.18 -10.17 -23.89
N ALA A 306 17.88 -10.47 -23.99
CA ALA A 306 17.12 -10.17 -25.19
C ALA A 306 16.88 -8.67 -25.34
N ILE A 307 17.18 -8.15 -26.53
CA ILE A 307 17.07 -6.71 -26.83
C ILE A 307 15.72 -6.46 -27.47
N VAL A 308 14.98 -5.52 -26.91
CA VAL A 308 13.69 -5.10 -27.45
C VAL A 308 13.90 -4.12 -28.58
N VAL A 309 13.41 -4.47 -29.77
CA VAL A 309 13.43 -3.62 -30.96
C VAL A 309 12.26 -2.64 -30.91
N SER A 310 11.08 -3.15 -30.56
CA SER A 310 9.90 -2.31 -30.35
C SER A 310 8.90 -2.98 -29.43
N SER A 311 8.06 -2.18 -28.80
CA SER A 311 6.92 -2.67 -28.02
C SER A 311 5.67 -1.85 -28.28
N ARG A 312 4.52 -2.50 -28.16
CA ARG A 312 3.21 -1.86 -28.17
C ARG A 312 2.40 -2.23 -26.94
N LEU A 313 2.07 -1.24 -26.13
CA LEU A 313 1.22 -1.43 -24.96
C LEU A 313 -0.15 -0.80 -25.21
N TYR A 314 -1.16 -1.62 -25.44
CA TYR A 314 -2.55 -1.23 -25.62
C TYR A 314 -3.19 -0.95 -24.26
N PHE A 315 -4.10 0.03 -24.21
CA PHE A 315 -4.98 0.25 -23.05
C PHE A 315 -6.42 0.19 -23.49
N ALA A 316 -7.27 -0.33 -22.62
CA ALA A 316 -8.71 -0.33 -22.79
C ALA A 316 -9.43 0.58 -21.79
N GLU A 317 -8.72 1.17 -20.83
CA GLU A 317 -9.21 2.28 -20.01
C GLU A 317 -8.81 3.66 -20.55
N ARG A 318 -9.57 4.70 -20.16
CA ARG A 318 -9.37 6.08 -20.59
C ARG A 318 -8.36 6.79 -19.68
N TYR A 319 -7.45 7.58 -20.28
CA TYR A 319 -6.46 8.42 -19.58
C TYR A 319 -6.61 9.88 -19.98
N THR A 320 -6.22 10.82 -19.12
CA THR A 320 -6.12 12.24 -19.50
C THR A 320 -4.77 12.52 -20.15
N GLU A 321 -4.66 13.56 -20.99
CA GLU A 321 -3.41 13.95 -21.65
C GLU A 321 -2.24 14.10 -20.66
N SER A 322 -2.49 14.69 -19.49
CA SER A 322 -1.50 14.81 -18.42
C SER A 322 -1.05 13.44 -17.85
N GLN A 323 -1.96 12.48 -17.73
CA GLN A 323 -1.62 11.11 -17.27
C GLN A 323 -0.77 10.38 -18.32
N VAL A 324 -1.11 10.55 -19.60
CA VAL A 324 -0.37 9.96 -20.73
C VAL A 324 1.04 10.52 -20.80
N HIS A 325 1.18 11.83 -20.72
CA HIS A 325 2.48 12.48 -20.72
C HIS A 325 3.32 12.00 -19.54
N PHE A 326 2.76 11.93 -18.32
CA PHE A 326 3.50 11.45 -17.15
C PHE A 326 3.97 10.00 -17.31
N LEU A 327 3.12 9.12 -17.87
CA LEU A 327 3.48 7.73 -18.14
C LEU A 327 4.57 7.62 -19.22
N GLN A 328 4.51 8.48 -20.24
CA GLN A 328 5.56 8.60 -21.24
C GLN A 328 6.90 8.99 -20.59
N GLU A 329 6.93 10.08 -19.82
CA GLU A 329 8.13 10.51 -19.09
C GLU A 329 8.68 9.39 -18.20
N TYR A 330 7.79 8.67 -17.52
CA TYR A 330 8.17 7.58 -16.63
C TYR A 330 8.86 6.43 -17.37
N ILE A 331 8.27 5.95 -18.46
CA ILE A 331 8.85 4.85 -19.24
C ILE A 331 10.19 5.28 -19.84
N GLU A 332 10.29 6.53 -20.31
CA GLU A 332 11.52 7.10 -20.86
C GLU A 332 12.63 7.16 -19.80
N ASP A 333 12.32 7.72 -18.63
CA ASP A 333 13.28 7.84 -17.52
C ASP A 333 13.65 6.46 -16.94
N TYR A 334 12.71 5.51 -16.86
CA TYR A 334 12.95 4.16 -16.33
C TYR A 334 13.83 3.33 -17.26
N CYS A 335 13.58 3.39 -18.56
CA CYS A 335 14.32 2.62 -19.55
C CYS A 335 15.65 3.27 -19.94
N ASP A 336 15.95 4.45 -19.40
CA ASP A 336 17.09 5.29 -19.77
C ASP A 336 17.16 5.54 -21.28
N ILE A 337 16.04 6.01 -21.85
CA ILE A 337 15.90 6.31 -23.28
C ILE A 337 15.59 7.79 -23.50
N ASP A 338 15.90 8.27 -24.70
CA ASP A 338 15.72 9.68 -25.07
C ASP A 338 14.27 10.15 -24.90
N ARG A 339 14.10 11.38 -24.41
CA ARG A 339 12.79 12.02 -24.31
C ARG A 339 12.13 12.12 -25.68
N GLY A 340 10.89 11.64 -25.79
CA GLY A 340 10.14 11.54 -27.04
C GLY A 340 10.33 10.23 -27.81
N ALA A 341 11.15 9.29 -27.32
CA ALA A 341 11.29 7.95 -27.90
C ALA A 341 10.02 7.10 -27.72
N VAL A 342 9.28 7.32 -26.64
CA VAL A 342 7.98 6.68 -26.42
C VAL A 342 6.91 7.50 -27.14
N LYS A 343 6.30 6.92 -28.17
CA LYS A 343 5.20 7.55 -28.91
C LYS A 343 3.88 6.93 -28.48
N TYR A 344 2.80 7.69 -28.59
CA TYR A 344 1.45 7.19 -28.35
C TYR A 344 0.51 7.64 -29.48
N SER A 345 -0.57 6.90 -29.67
CA SER A 345 -1.63 7.28 -30.60
C SER A 345 -2.94 7.57 -29.87
N VAL A 346 -3.53 8.72 -30.17
CA VAL A 346 -4.86 9.14 -29.70
C VAL A 346 -5.83 9.01 -30.86
N LYS A 347 -6.85 8.15 -30.74
CA LYS A 347 -7.92 8.04 -31.74
C LYS A 347 -9.07 8.98 -31.39
N HIS A 348 -9.15 10.13 -32.06
CA HIS A 348 -10.26 11.06 -31.88
C HIS A 348 -11.53 10.60 -32.62
N ARG A 349 -12.30 9.67 -32.02
CA ARG A 349 -13.73 9.51 -32.30
C ARG A 349 -14.50 9.63 -30.98
N SER A 350 -14.68 10.87 -30.53
CA SER A 350 -15.45 11.34 -29.36
C SER A 350 -15.25 10.63 -27.99
N THR A 351 -14.56 9.49 -27.90
CA THR A 351 -14.51 8.62 -26.69
C THR A 351 -13.32 7.64 -26.62
N GLU A 352 -12.24 7.79 -27.39
CA GLU A 352 -11.00 6.98 -27.25
C GLU A 352 -9.82 7.92 -26.91
N ILE A 353 -9.14 7.72 -25.76
CA ILE A 353 -8.06 8.66 -25.34
C ILE A 353 -6.65 8.04 -25.40
N LEU A 354 -6.49 6.72 -25.39
CA LEU A 354 -5.25 6.08 -25.84
C LEU A 354 -5.57 4.67 -26.33
N SER A 355 -5.06 4.29 -27.49
CA SER A 355 -5.23 2.91 -27.98
C SER A 355 -3.99 2.06 -27.73
N TYR A 356 -2.78 2.64 -27.85
CA TYR A 356 -1.52 2.02 -27.49
C TYR A 356 -0.35 3.03 -27.34
N PHE A 357 0.65 2.70 -26.51
CA PHE A 357 2.03 3.20 -26.67
C PHE A 357 2.75 2.39 -27.73
N LEU A 358 3.56 3.04 -28.55
CA LEU A 358 4.57 2.42 -29.40
C LEU A 358 5.92 2.95 -28.93
N THR A 359 6.74 2.07 -28.38
CA THR A 359 8.14 2.40 -28.14
C THR A 359 8.97 1.82 -29.27
N ASN A 360 9.63 2.70 -30.03
CA ASN A 360 10.68 2.28 -30.96
C ASN A 360 12.01 2.67 -30.33
N PHE A 361 12.74 1.67 -29.86
CA PHE A 361 13.98 1.87 -29.11
C PHE A 361 15.15 2.30 -30.02
N GLY A 362 14.95 2.31 -31.33
CA GLY A 362 15.91 2.87 -32.29
C GLY A 362 17.28 2.20 -32.17
N ASN A 363 18.32 3.00 -31.90
CA ASN A 363 19.69 2.52 -31.68
C ASN A 363 20.01 2.23 -30.20
N THR A 364 19.10 2.51 -29.27
CA THR A 364 19.33 2.33 -27.83
C THR A 364 18.86 0.93 -27.45
N PRO A 365 19.76 -0.01 -27.14
CA PRO A 365 19.36 -1.37 -26.81
C PRO A 365 18.66 -1.37 -25.45
N VAL A 366 17.35 -1.61 -25.45
CA VAL A 366 16.59 -1.80 -24.20
C VAL A 366 16.45 -3.27 -23.92
N ASN A 367 16.91 -3.68 -22.76
CA ASN A 367 16.80 -5.03 -22.28
C ASN A 367 15.33 -5.36 -21.95
N LEU A 368 14.88 -6.57 -22.31
CA LEU A 368 13.52 -7.04 -22.01
C LEU A 368 13.17 -6.93 -20.53
N ALA A 369 14.11 -7.24 -19.62
CA ALA A 369 13.90 -7.11 -18.17
C ALA A 369 13.58 -5.67 -17.75
N VAL A 370 14.30 -4.71 -18.32
CA VAL A 370 14.14 -3.28 -18.03
C VAL A 370 12.77 -2.79 -18.51
N LEU A 371 12.38 -3.17 -19.73
CA LEU A 371 11.08 -2.81 -20.27
C LEU A 371 9.91 -3.42 -19.47
N LEU A 372 10.03 -4.70 -19.11
CA LEU A 372 9.03 -5.37 -18.28
C LEU A 372 8.94 -4.71 -16.89
N GLY A 373 10.07 -4.27 -16.31
CA GLY A 373 10.09 -3.48 -15.08
C GLY A 373 9.35 -2.15 -15.20
N ALA A 374 9.57 -1.40 -16.29
CA ALA A 374 8.87 -0.15 -16.54
C ALA A 374 7.36 -0.37 -16.62
N TYR A 375 6.91 -1.39 -17.35
CA TYR A 375 5.50 -1.70 -17.49
C TYR A 375 4.87 -2.22 -16.20
N LEU A 376 5.50 -3.16 -15.49
CA LEU A 376 5.01 -3.66 -14.20
C LEU A 376 4.85 -2.55 -13.17
N SER A 377 5.76 -1.56 -13.20
CA SER A 377 5.71 -0.41 -12.31
C SER A 377 4.64 0.62 -12.70
N ALA A 378 4.25 0.64 -13.97
CA ALA A 378 3.24 1.53 -14.53
C ALA A 378 1.80 0.99 -14.52
N LEU A 379 1.60 -0.34 -14.60
CA LEU A 379 0.32 -0.99 -14.88
C LEU A 379 -0.75 -0.90 -13.77
N THR A 380 -0.46 -0.25 -12.64
CA THR A 380 -1.47 0.13 -11.63
C THR A 380 -1.87 1.59 -11.88
N LEU A 381 -2.76 1.76 -12.85
CA LEU A 381 -3.06 3.03 -13.49
C LEU A 381 -3.99 3.95 -12.66
N PHE A 382 -3.97 5.23 -13.01
CA PHE A 382 -4.47 6.36 -12.20
C PHE A 382 -5.96 6.33 -11.80
N ASN A 383 -6.80 5.60 -12.53
CA ASN A 383 -8.26 5.62 -12.39
C ASN A 383 -8.80 4.40 -11.66
N VAL A 384 -7.93 3.48 -11.25
CA VAL A 384 -8.36 2.32 -10.49
C VAL A 384 -8.61 2.72 -9.04
N THR A 385 -9.72 2.23 -8.47
CA THR A 385 -9.99 2.37 -7.04
C THR A 385 -8.90 1.67 -6.25
N VAL A 386 -8.56 2.21 -5.11
CA VAL A 386 -7.45 1.67 -4.34
C VAL A 386 -7.74 0.29 -3.74
N GLN A 387 -9.02 -0.06 -3.53
CA GLN A 387 -9.39 -1.42 -3.14
C GLN A 387 -9.20 -2.44 -4.29
N ALA A 388 -9.47 -2.03 -5.54
CA ALA A 388 -9.10 -2.83 -6.69
C ALA A 388 -7.57 -3.05 -6.69
N ALA A 389 -6.78 -2.00 -6.44
CA ALA A 389 -5.31 -2.05 -6.30
C ALA A 389 -4.81 -3.18 -5.38
N GLY A 390 -5.46 -3.35 -4.22
CA GLY A 390 -5.10 -4.35 -3.21
C GLY A 390 -5.55 -5.78 -3.54
N ASN A 391 -6.78 -5.97 -4.05
CA ASN A 391 -7.35 -7.28 -4.38
C ASN A 391 -6.54 -8.02 -5.43
N ILE A 392 -6.07 -7.24 -6.36
CA ILE A 392 -5.24 -7.67 -7.44
C ILE A 392 -3.96 -8.33 -6.94
N LYS A 393 -3.20 -7.69 -6.04
CA LYS A 393 -1.90 -8.25 -5.64
C LYS A 393 -2.06 -9.55 -4.86
N ARG A 394 -3.25 -9.83 -4.28
CA ARG A 394 -3.55 -11.15 -3.69
C ARG A 394 -3.70 -12.23 -4.76
N ILE A 395 -4.35 -11.90 -5.88
CA ILE A 395 -4.47 -12.78 -7.05
C ILE A 395 -3.07 -13.06 -7.62
N PHE A 396 -2.27 -12.00 -7.80
CA PHE A 396 -0.84 -12.07 -8.18
C PHE A 396 0.00 -13.01 -7.29
N SER A 397 -0.17 -12.96 -5.97
CA SER A 397 0.57 -13.84 -5.06
C SER A 397 0.11 -15.30 -5.09
N ALA A 398 -1.11 -15.58 -5.57
CA ALA A 398 -1.69 -16.91 -5.60
C ALA A 398 -1.36 -17.69 -6.90
N SER A 399 -1.06 -16.98 -7.99
CA SER A 399 -0.75 -17.54 -9.32
C SER A 399 0.70 -17.96 -9.49
N ILE A 400 1.65 -17.30 -8.81
CA ILE A 400 3.09 -17.65 -8.82
C ILE A 400 3.37 -19.03 -8.20
N GLY A 401 2.44 -19.56 -7.38
CA GLY A 401 2.59 -20.87 -6.74
C GLY A 401 2.26 -22.10 -7.60
N ARG A 402 2.00 -21.94 -8.90
CA ARG A 402 1.72 -23.07 -9.80
C ARG A 402 2.49 -22.91 -11.10
N ASN A 403 3.61 -23.61 -11.25
CA ASN A 403 3.92 -24.45 -12.42
C ASN A 403 5.33 -25.06 -12.30
N GLU A 404 5.39 -26.31 -11.82
CA GLU A 404 6.42 -27.27 -12.23
C GLU A 404 5.68 -28.46 -12.83
N ALA A 405 5.55 -28.50 -14.15
CA ALA A 405 5.55 -29.72 -14.94
C ALA A 405 5.20 -29.44 -16.41
N GLN A 406 6.13 -29.83 -17.28
CA GLN A 406 5.96 -30.17 -18.69
C GLN A 406 5.90 -29.02 -19.70
N ALA A 407 7.02 -28.81 -20.39
CA ALA A 407 7.03 -28.72 -21.85
C ALA A 407 8.42 -29.09 -22.38
N GLU A 408 8.52 -30.27 -22.96
CA GLU A 408 9.69 -30.76 -23.69
C GLU A 408 9.88 -30.04 -25.03
N THR A 409 11.14 -30.03 -25.45
CA THR A 409 11.77 -29.45 -26.63
C THR A 409 11.17 -29.92 -27.96
N LYS A 410 11.07 -29.02 -28.95
CA LYS A 410 11.37 -29.30 -30.37
C LYS A 410 11.51 -28.03 -31.24
N SER A 411 12.45 -28.14 -32.18
CA SER A 411 13.07 -27.16 -33.10
C SER A 411 12.15 -26.39 -34.06
N ILE A 412 12.41 -25.09 -34.30
CA ILE A 412 11.76 -24.30 -35.39
C ILE A 412 12.72 -23.28 -36.07
N GLN A 413 12.54 -23.13 -37.39
CA GLN A 413 13.18 -22.20 -38.35
C GLN A 413 12.56 -20.78 -38.35
N ARG A 414 13.35 -19.83 -38.87
CA ARG A 414 13.11 -18.37 -39.04
C ARG A 414 11.73 -17.96 -39.55
N SER A 415 10.97 -17.24 -38.71
CA SER A 415 10.01 -16.20 -39.11
C SER A 415 9.60 -15.32 -37.90
N GLN A 416 10.01 -14.05 -37.94
CA GLN A 416 9.60 -12.89 -37.12
C GLN A 416 9.40 -13.09 -35.60
N ASN A 417 10.37 -12.57 -34.84
CA ASN A 417 10.50 -12.56 -33.36
C ASN A 417 9.46 -11.67 -32.64
N ILE A 418 8.16 -11.94 -32.81
CA ILE A 418 7.09 -11.21 -32.13
C ILE A 418 6.61 -12.05 -30.93
N ILE A 419 6.82 -11.54 -29.72
CA ILE A 419 6.24 -12.08 -28.49
C ILE A 419 4.96 -11.31 -28.18
N LYS A 420 3.82 -11.99 -28.26
CA LYS A 420 2.54 -11.44 -27.77
C LYS A 420 2.38 -11.81 -26.30
N ILE A 421 2.29 -10.79 -25.46
CA ILE A 421 2.10 -10.91 -24.03
C ILE A 421 0.68 -10.41 -23.72
N LEU A 422 -0.22 -11.35 -23.45
CA LEU A 422 -1.58 -11.03 -23.01
C LEU A 422 -1.53 -10.59 -21.54
N VAL A 423 -1.99 -9.36 -21.29
CA VAL A 423 -2.03 -8.75 -19.96
C VAL A 423 -3.51 -8.65 -19.53
N GLY A 424 -3.99 -9.64 -18.78
CA GLY A 424 -5.34 -9.67 -18.19
C GLY A 424 -5.58 -11.02 -17.49
N LYS A 425 -6.25 -11.17 -16.34
CA LYS A 425 -7.17 -10.33 -15.54
C LYS A 425 -6.51 -9.88 -14.25
N HIS A 426 -6.96 -8.74 -13.70
CA HIS A 426 -6.63 -8.25 -12.36
C HIS A 426 -5.14 -7.85 -12.19
N GLU A 427 -4.88 -6.56 -12.45
CA GLU A 427 -3.66 -5.74 -12.24
C GLU A 427 -2.31 -6.48 -11.94
N GLY A 428 -1.36 -6.29 -12.85
CA GLY A 428 0.04 -6.59 -12.55
C GLY A 428 0.48 -8.04 -12.71
N GLU A 429 -0.34 -8.97 -13.19
CA GLU A 429 0.18 -10.20 -13.79
C GLU A 429 0.53 -9.97 -15.27
N ILE A 430 1.82 -10.06 -15.58
CA ILE A 430 2.28 -10.36 -16.93
C ILE A 430 2.44 -11.88 -16.98
N ALA A 431 1.47 -12.58 -17.59
CA ALA A 431 1.64 -13.98 -17.92
C ALA A 431 2.42 -14.08 -19.25
N LEU A 432 3.69 -14.51 -19.18
CA LEU A 432 4.47 -14.80 -20.37
C LEU A 432 3.99 -16.13 -20.94
N LYS A 433 3.18 -16.07 -22.01
CA LYS A 433 2.86 -17.23 -22.83
C LYS A 433 3.43 -17.00 -24.22
N THR A 434 4.56 -17.62 -24.52
CA THR A 434 5.21 -17.54 -25.83
C THR A 434 4.43 -18.41 -26.83
N GLU A 435 3.57 -17.81 -27.65
CA GLU A 435 2.93 -18.53 -28.76
C GLU A 435 3.69 -18.24 -30.07
N GLN A 436 4.32 -19.28 -30.64
CA GLN A 436 4.84 -19.23 -32.00
C GLN A 436 3.67 -19.31 -32.99
N LEU A 437 3.52 -18.29 -33.83
CA LEU A 437 2.48 -18.20 -34.85
C LEU A 437 2.77 -19.19 -36.00
N SER A 438 2.07 -20.32 -36.05
CA SER A 438 1.98 -21.12 -37.27
C SER A 438 0.86 -20.59 -38.18
N HIS A 439 1.16 -20.48 -39.48
CA HIS A 439 0.20 -20.10 -40.51
C HIS A 439 -0.95 -21.11 -40.68
N ASN A 440 -2.11 -20.55 -40.98
CA ASN A 440 -3.39 -21.16 -41.38
C ASN A 440 -4.33 -21.61 -40.26
N GLU A 441 -5.59 -21.25 -40.46
CA GLU A 441 -6.64 -21.08 -39.46
C GLU A 441 -7.07 -22.34 -38.70
N GLU A 442 -7.57 -22.07 -37.48
CA GLU A 442 -8.50 -22.83 -36.64
C GLU A 442 -7.99 -23.99 -35.74
N GLN A 443 -7.98 -23.62 -34.44
CA GLN A 443 -8.19 -24.41 -33.21
C GLN A 443 -6.98 -25.16 -32.61
N ALA A 444 -6.60 -24.99 -31.35
CA ALA A 444 -7.21 -24.27 -30.23
C ALA A 444 -6.14 -23.80 -29.24
N GLY A 445 -6.01 -22.48 -29.10
CA GLY A 445 -5.40 -21.86 -27.94
C GLY A 445 -6.32 -22.04 -26.73
N LYS A 446 -5.77 -22.49 -25.61
CA LYS A 446 -6.44 -22.22 -24.32
C LYS A 446 -6.22 -20.75 -23.98
N VAL A 447 -7.19 -19.97 -24.43
CA VAL A 447 -7.56 -18.63 -23.97
C VAL A 447 -8.23 -18.79 -22.61
N LEU A 448 -7.69 -18.11 -21.60
CA LEU A 448 -8.43 -17.77 -20.39
C LEU A 448 -8.61 -16.26 -20.43
N GLU A 449 -9.62 -15.83 -21.19
CA GLU A 449 -10.23 -14.53 -20.98
C GLU A 449 -10.79 -14.51 -19.56
N ILE A 450 -10.58 -13.41 -18.85
CA ILE A 450 -11.61 -12.37 -18.69
C ILE A 450 -10.86 -11.07 -18.33
N GLY A 451 -11.18 -9.88 -18.84
CA GLY A 451 -10.75 -8.57 -18.28
C GLY A 451 -10.24 -7.52 -19.29
N ASP A 452 -10.79 -6.29 -19.20
CA ASP A 452 -10.90 -5.33 -20.31
C ASP A 452 -9.94 -4.11 -20.29
N SER A 453 -8.63 -4.20 -19.94
CA SER A 453 -7.83 -2.95 -19.70
C SER A 453 -6.46 -2.75 -20.38
N ALA A 454 -5.74 -3.77 -20.88
CA ALA A 454 -4.49 -3.58 -21.66
C ALA A 454 -4.01 -4.83 -22.44
N GLN A 455 -3.17 -4.68 -23.46
CA GLN A 455 -2.47 -5.79 -24.16
C GLN A 455 -1.03 -5.39 -24.47
N LEU A 456 -0.05 -6.31 -24.51
CA LEU A 456 1.35 -6.00 -24.80
C LEU A 456 1.90 -6.84 -25.96
N GLU A 457 2.45 -6.19 -26.98
CA GLU A 457 3.16 -6.84 -28.08
C GLU A 457 4.63 -6.39 -28.04
N ILE A 458 5.58 -7.32 -28.04
CA ILE A 458 7.02 -7.03 -27.99
C ILE A 458 7.70 -7.69 -29.18
N THR A 459 8.51 -6.93 -29.91
CA THR A 459 9.42 -7.46 -30.94
C THR A 459 10.83 -7.47 -30.39
N ILE A 460 11.50 -8.62 -30.46
CA ILE A 460 12.80 -8.86 -29.83
C ILE A 460 13.84 -9.25 -30.87
N GLN A 461 15.09 -8.87 -30.67
CA GLN A 461 16.23 -9.37 -31.43
C GLN A 461 17.15 -10.15 -30.49
N TYR A 462 17.51 -11.37 -30.88
CA TYR A 462 18.35 -12.25 -30.06
C TYR A 462 19.85 -11.98 -30.33
N PRO A 463 20.73 -12.14 -29.31
CA PRO A 463 22.16 -11.82 -29.44
C PRO A 463 22.88 -12.57 -30.56
N SER A 464 22.47 -13.80 -30.88
CA SER A 464 23.04 -14.63 -31.96
C SER A 464 22.77 -14.08 -33.37
N GLU A 465 21.83 -13.14 -33.53
CA GLU A 465 21.54 -12.47 -34.80
C GLU A 465 22.40 -11.22 -35.04
N MET A 466 23.06 -10.66 -34.01
CA MET A 466 23.92 -9.47 -34.15
C MET A 466 25.16 -9.71 -35.03
N GLU A 467 25.69 -10.94 -35.07
CA GLU A 467 26.82 -11.28 -35.93
C GLU A 467 26.44 -11.44 -37.41
N GLN A 468 25.15 -11.67 -37.72
CA GLN A 468 24.70 -11.95 -39.09
C GLN A 468 24.13 -10.72 -39.81
N THR A 469 23.85 -9.63 -39.11
CA THR A 469 23.25 -8.42 -39.69
C THR A 469 24.31 -7.36 -39.99
N LYS A 470 25.21 -7.65 -40.93
CA LYS A 470 26.01 -6.59 -41.59
C LYS A 470 25.47 -6.17 -42.96
N ASP A 471 24.49 -6.85 -43.52
CA ASP A 471 23.86 -6.46 -44.77
C ASP A 471 22.42 -6.97 -44.82
N LYS A 472 21.45 -6.04 -44.95
CA LYS A 472 20.24 -6.12 -45.79
C LYS A 472 19.13 -5.22 -45.26
N GLY A 473 18.60 -4.40 -46.17
CA GLY A 473 17.60 -3.37 -45.91
C GLY A 473 16.16 -3.85 -45.70
N ILE A 474 15.32 -2.83 -45.53
CA ILE A 474 13.87 -2.69 -45.26
C ILE A 474 12.95 -3.72 -45.95
N VAL A 475 11.85 -4.10 -45.28
CA VAL A 475 10.58 -4.53 -45.94
C VAL A 475 9.34 -3.91 -45.25
N LEU A 476 8.52 -3.24 -46.08
CA LEU A 476 7.14 -2.80 -45.83
C LEU A 476 6.17 -3.86 -46.40
N HIS A 477 5.00 -4.05 -45.79
CA HIS A 477 3.85 -4.70 -46.43
C HIS A 477 2.53 -4.01 -46.04
N ILE A 478 1.80 -3.53 -47.06
CA ILE A 478 0.42 -3.02 -46.99
C ILE A 478 -0.34 -3.68 -48.16
N GLU A 479 -1.40 -4.44 -47.88
CA GLU A 479 -2.45 -4.87 -48.84
C GLU A 479 -3.77 -5.04 -48.05
N GLY A 480 -4.98 -4.79 -48.56
CA GLY A 480 -5.47 -4.44 -49.92
C GLY A 480 -6.65 -3.45 -49.81
N LYS A 481 -7.68 -3.38 -50.67
CA LYS A 481 -7.94 -3.65 -52.10
C LYS A 481 -9.29 -2.94 -52.37
N GLU A 482 -9.34 -2.19 -53.48
CA GLU A 482 -10.33 -1.18 -53.94
C GLU A 482 -10.54 0.07 -53.07
#